data_AF-A0A973AX21-F1
#
_entry.id   AF-A0A973AX21-F1
#
_cell.length_a   1.000
_cell.length_b   1.000
_cell.length_c   1.000
_cell.angle_alpha   90.00
_cell.angle_beta   90.00
_cell.angle_gamma   90.00
#
_symmetry.space_group_name_H-M   'P 1'
#
loop_
_entity.id
_entity.type
_entity.pdbx_description
1 polymer ?
#
loop_
_entity_poly.entity_id
_entity_poly.type
_entity_poly.pdbx_seq_one_letter_code
_entity_poly.pdbx_strand_id
1 'polypeptide(L)'
;MSKLNALATTLIRSPILWGAAISFCFFALIHGGVIADVNVVRYLAGHWVEYVEVVMFCVGMAALLLKAGDFVKQRRHVGHQWLEPIPEGGQNPA
;
A
#
# COMPACT_ATOMS: atom_id res chain seq x y z
N MET A 1 18.46 -8.14 -13.11
CA MET A 1 17.93 -6.78 -12.81
C MET A 1 19.01 -5.97 -12.09
N SER A 2 19.17 -4.69 -12.40
CA SER A 2 20.12 -3.82 -11.67
C SER A 2 19.73 -3.70 -10.18
N LYS A 3 20.72 -3.64 -9.28
CA LYS A 3 20.49 -3.50 -7.82
C LYS A 3 19.62 -2.29 -7.49
N LEU A 4 19.72 -1.23 -8.30
CA LEU A 4 18.89 -0.01 -8.19
C LEU A 4 17.40 -0.28 -8.43
N ASN A 5 17.06 -1.13 -9.41
CA ASN A 5 15.65 -1.45 -9.70
C ASN A 5 15.04 -2.31 -8.58
N ALA A 6 15.83 -3.20 -7.98
CA ALA A 6 15.38 -4.00 -6.84
C ALA A 6 15.10 -3.12 -5.63
N LEU A 7 16.01 -2.20 -5.29
CA LEU A 7 15.81 -1.25 -4.18
C LEU A 7 14.61 -0.33 -4.43
N ALA A 8 14.46 0.22 -5.63
CA ALA A 8 13.32 1.06 -5.99
C ALA A 8 11.99 0.29 -5.87
N THR A 9 11.95 -0.97 -6.32
CA THR A 9 10.76 -1.82 -6.20
C THR A 9 10.38 -2.07 -4.76
N THR A 10 11.37 -2.32 -3.89
CA THR A 10 11.15 -2.50 -2.45
C THR A 10 10.65 -1.21 -1.79
N LEU A 11 11.22 -0.06 -2.17
CA LEU A 11 10.82 1.24 -1.61
C LEU A 11 9.38 1.60 -2.00
N ILE A 12 9.04 1.44 -3.28
CA ILE A 12 7.68 1.71 -3.81
C ILE A 12 6.64 0.76 -3.19
N ARG A 13 7.04 -0.44 -2.76
CA ARG A 13 6.16 -1.37 -2.05
C ARG A 13 6.16 -1.19 -0.54
N SER A 14 6.87 -0.20 0.00
CA SER A 14 6.92 0.05 1.43
C SER A 14 5.67 0.79 1.92
N PRO A 15 4.86 0.21 2.83
CA PRO A 15 3.73 0.92 3.44
C PRO A 15 4.18 2.13 4.27
N ILE A 16 5.39 2.08 4.85
CA ILE A 16 5.92 3.18 5.65
C ILE A 16 6.16 4.41 4.77
N LEU A 17 6.72 4.22 3.58
CA LEU A 17 6.97 5.32 2.64
C LEU A 17 5.66 6.01 2.24
N TRP A 18 4.67 5.23 1.80
CA TRP A 18 3.38 5.76 1.37
C TRP A 18 2.57 6.33 2.52
N GLY A 19 2.58 5.67 3.68
CA GLY A 19 1.92 6.16 4.88
C GLY A 19 2.49 7.50 5.35
N ALA A 20 3.82 7.64 5.37
CA ALA A 20 4.49 8.90 5.69
C ALA A 20 4.21 9.99 4.66
N ALA A 21 4.18 9.66 3.37
CA ALA A 21 3.86 10.63 2.32
C ALA A 21 2.41 11.14 2.44
N ILE A 22 1.45 10.23 2.68
CA ILE A 22 0.03 10.59 2.85
C ILE A 22 -0.16 11.45 4.11
N SER A 23 0.42 11.05 5.24
CA SER A 23 0.30 11.82 6.48
C SER A 23 0.99 13.18 6.38
N PHE A 24 2.15 13.26 5.71
CA PHE A 24 2.80 14.54 5.41
C PHE A 24 1.90 15.46 4.60
N CYS A 25 1.28 14.97 3.52
CA CYS A 25 0.33 15.74 2.72
C CYS A 25 -0.85 16.22 3.58
N PHE A 26 -1.40 15.36 4.43
CA PHE A 26 -2.50 15.71 5.32
C PHE A 26 -2.12 16.84 6.30
N PHE A 27 -0.96 16.72 6.97
CA PHE A 27 -0.49 17.78 7.88
C PHE A 27 -0.10 19.06 7.14
N ALA A 28 0.43 18.97 5.93
CA ALA A 28 0.71 20.14 5.09
C ALA A 28 -0.57 20.92 4.77
N LEU A 29 -1.70 20.23 4.52
CA LEU A 29 -3.00 20.87 4.31
C LEU A 29 -3.55 21.53 5.57
N ILE A 30 -3.32 20.94 6.75
CA ILE A 30 -3.67 21.54 8.04
C ILE A 30 -2.86 22.81 8.29
N HIS A 31 -1.53 22.72 8.21
CA HIS A 31 -0.64 23.84 8.48
C HIS A 31 -0.73 24.94 7.41
N GLY A 32 -1.10 24.58 6.19
CA GLY A 32 -1.39 25.51 5.10
C GLY A 32 -2.76 26.20 5.22
N GLY A 33 -3.57 25.87 6.23
CA GLY A 33 -4.89 26.48 6.46
C GLY A 33 -5.98 26.03 5.48
N VAL A 34 -5.72 25.03 4.64
CA VAL A 34 -6.74 24.44 3.75
C VAL A 34 -7.73 23.63 4.57
N ILE A 35 -7.23 22.88 5.55
CA ILE A 35 -8.02 22.18 6.55
C ILE A 35 -7.92 22.97 7.86
N ALA A 36 -8.87 23.88 8.08
CA ALA A 36 -8.90 24.76 9.24
C ALA A 36 -10.04 24.45 10.22
N ASP A 37 -10.75 23.34 10.05
CA ASP A 37 -11.81 22.94 10.96
C ASP A 37 -11.24 22.67 12.37
N VAL A 38 -11.83 23.33 13.38
CA VAL A 38 -11.36 23.30 14.76
C VAL A 38 -11.36 21.89 15.36
N ASN A 39 -12.30 21.04 14.97
CA ASN A 39 -12.36 19.67 15.49
C ASN A 39 -11.27 18.81 14.84
N VAL A 40 -11.06 18.96 13.54
CA VAL A 40 -10.01 18.21 12.83
C VAL A 40 -8.64 18.55 13.40
N VAL A 41 -8.32 19.83 13.56
CA VAL A 41 -7.02 20.24 14.13
C VAL A 41 -6.88 19.76 15.57
N ARG A 42 -7.94 19.84 16.37
CA ARG A 42 -7.91 19.44 17.78
C ARG A 42 -7.71 17.93 17.98
N TYR A 43 -8.28 17.09 17.13
CA TYR A 43 -8.27 15.63 17.33
C TYR A 43 -7.22 14.91 16.49
N LEU A 44 -6.72 15.51 15.41
CA LEU A 44 -5.75 14.87 14.52
C LEU A 44 -4.37 15.54 14.52
N ALA A 45 -4.23 16.73 15.08
CA ALA A 45 -3.00 17.53 15.02
C ALA A 45 -2.75 18.41 16.27
N GLY A 46 -3.49 18.19 17.36
CA GLY A 46 -3.42 18.97 18.59
C GLY A 46 -2.30 18.52 19.53
N HIS A 47 -1.93 17.24 19.49
CA HIS A 47 -0.86 16.70 20.33
C HIS A 47 0.04 15.70 19.58
N TRP A 48 1.29 15.54 20.02
CA TRP A 48 2.25 14.65 19.34
C TRP A 48 1.76 13.20 19.21
N VAL A 49 0.93 12.73 20.15
CA VAL A 49 0.30 11.40 20.09
C VAL A 49 -0.66 11.30 18.89
N GLU A 50 -1.45 12.33 18.63
CA GLU A 50 -2.39 12.38 17.50
C GLU A 50 -1.62 12.37 16.17
N TYR A 51 -0.48 13.06 16.09
CA TYR A 51 0.39 12.99 14.91
C TYR A 51 0.85 11.55 14.65
N VAL A 52 1.30 10.84 15.68
CA VAL A 52 1.73 9.44 15.56
C VAL A 52 0.55 8.54 15.18
N GLU A 53 -0.63 8.74 15.76
CA GLU A 53 -1.84 8.00 15.43
C GLU A 53 -2.19 8.12 13.95
N VAL A 54 -2.27 9.35 13.43
CA VAL A 54 -2.58 9.60 12.01
C VAL A 54 -1.50 9.00 11.10
N VAL A 55 -0.22 9.12 11.47
CA VAL A 55 0.88 8.48 10.70
C VAL A 55 0.69 6.96 10.67
N MET A 56 0.47 6.32 11.82
CA MET A 56 0.28 4.86 11.90
C MET A 56 -0.97 4.41 11.15
N PHE A 57 -2.07 5.17 11.24
CA PHE A 57 -3.28 4.94 10.47
C PHE A 57 -3.01 4.98 8.96
N CYS A 58 -2.32 6.01 8.47
CA CYS A 58 -1.94 6.13 7.06
C CYS A 58 -1.02 4.99 6.61
N VAL A 59 -0.07 4.55 7.45
CA VAL A 59 0.79 3.38 7.17
C VAL A 59 -0.02 2.09 7.07
N GLY A 60 -0.94 1.87 8.01
CA GLY A 60 -1.85 0.72 7.98
C GLY A 60 -2.73 0.72 6.73
N MET A 61 -3.30 1.88 6.38
CA MET A 61 -4.10 2.04 5.17
C MET A 61 -3.27 1.78 3.90
N ALA A 62 -2.03 2.29 3.83
CA ALA A 62 -1.14 2.02 2.70
C ALA A 62 -0.84 0.52 2.55
N ALA A 63 -0.61 -0.19 3.66
CA ALA A 63 -0.40 -1.64 3.65
C ALA A 63 -1.62 -2.38 3.07
N LEU A 64 -2.83 -2.00 3.50
CA LEU A 64 -4.07 -2.56 3.00
C LEU A 64 -4.29 -2.27 1.51
N LEU A 65 -4.03 -1.05 1.06
CA LEU A 65 -4.18 -0.66 -0.35
C LEU A 65 -3.20 -1.41 -1.26
N LEU A 66 -1.94 -1.55 -0.85
CA LEU A 66 -0.95 -2.34 -1.57
C LEU A 66 -1.40 -3.80 -1.69
N LYS A 67 -1.86 -4.38 -0.59
CA LYS A 67 -2.37 -5.75 -0.55
C LYS A 67 -3.63 -5.94 -1.41
N ALA A 68 -4.55 -4.98 -1.38
CA ALA A 68 -5.73 -4.98 -2.23
C ALA A 68 -5.34 -4.94 -3.72
N GLY A 69 -4.33 -4.15 -4.08
CA GLY A 69 -3.76 -4.13 -5.44
C GLY A 69 -3.23 -5.50 -5.87
N ASP A 70 -2.53 -6.21 -4.99
CA ASP A 70 -2.07 -7.58 -5.26
C ASP A 70 -3.24 -8.55 -5.44
N PHE A 71 -4.28 -8.45 -4.61
CA PHE A 71 -5.49 -9.29 -4.76
C PHE A 71 -6.23 -9.02 -6.07
N VAL A 72 -6.37 -7.75 -6.47
CA VAL A 72 -6.99 -7.40 -7.76
C VAL A 72 -6.19 -7.98 -8.93
N LYS A 73 -4.85 -7.92 -8.87
CA LYS A 73 -3.97 -8.53 -9.88
C LYS A 73 -4.15 -10.05 -9.91
N GLN A 74 -4.12 -10.71 -8.75
CA GLN A 74 -4.31 -12.16 -8.66
C GLN A 74 -5.68 -12.57 -9.21
N ARG A 75 -6.75 -11.88 -8.78
CA ARG A 75 -8.13 -12.16 -9.22
C ARG A 75 -8.29 -12.11 -10.74
N ARG A 76 -7.60 -11.20 -11.43
CA ARG A 76 -7.60 -11.13 -12.91
C ARG A 76 -6.98 -12.35 -13.59
N HIS A 77 -6.12 -13.09 -12.89
CA HIS A 77 -5.37 -14.22 -13.43
C HIS A 77 -5.90 -15.59 -12.97
N VAL A 78 -6.88 -15.62 -12.05
CA VAL A 78 -7.48 -16.87 -11.53
C VAL A 78 -8.17 -17.68 -12.63
N GLY A 79 -8.74 -17.01 -13.65
CA GLY A 79 -9.41 -17.69 -14.77
C GLY A 79 -8.47 -18.20 -15.86
N HIS A 80 -7.17 -17.91 -15.78
CA HIS A 80 -6.22 -18.38 -16.77
C HIS A 80 -5.88 -19.85 -16.47
N GLN A 81 -6.13 -20.76 -17.40
CA GLN A 81 -5.50 -22.09 -17.33
C GLN A 81 -4.00 -21.88 -17.57
N TRP A 82 -3.21 -22.11 -16.52
CA TRP A 82 -1.75 -22.01 -16.57
C TRP A 82 -1.09 -23.33 -16.98
N LEU A 83 -1.81 -24.44 -16.80
CA LEU A 83 -1.36 -25.78 -17.13
C LEU A 83 -1.92 -26.19 -18.49
N GLU A 84 -1.06 -26.79 -19.30
CA GLU A 84 -1.48 -27.48 -20.52
C GLU A 84 -2.44 -28.63 -20.18
N PRO A 85 -3.34 -29.00 -21.09
CA PRO A 85 -4.20 -30.17 -20.90
C PRO A 85 -3.36 -31.42 -20.60
N ILE A 86 -3.85 -32.27 -19.70
CA ILE A 86 -3.20 -33.56 -19.41
C ILE A 86 -3.16 -34.37 -20.72
N PRO A 87 -1.99 -34.86 -21.16
CA PRO A 87 -1.88 -35.71 -22.34
C PRO A 87 -2.75 -36.97 -22.20
N GLU A 88 -3.39 -37.40 -23.29
CA GLU A 88 -4.12 -38.67 -23.30
C GLU A 88 -3.16 -39.82 -22.96
N GLY A 89 -3.46 -40.58 -21.89
CA GLY A 89 -2.59 -41.64 -21.36
C GLY A 89 -1.79 -41.26 -20.10
N GLY A 90 -1.87 -40.01 -19.63
CA GLY A 90 -1.22 -39.55 -18.40
C GLY A 90 0.22 -39.07 -18.60
N GLN A 91 0.78 -38.41 -17.58
CA GLN A 91 2.17 -37.93 -17.60
C GLN A 91 3.12 -39.08 -17.26
N ASN A 92 4.15 -39.28 -18.09
CA ASN A 92 5.20 -40.27 -17.85
C ASN A 92 6.08 -39.79 -16.67
N PRO A 93 6.20 -40.54 -15.56
CA PRO A 93 6.95 -40.14 -14.37
C PRO A 93 8.48 -40.25 -14.51
N ALA A 94 9.01 -40.23 -15.74
CA ALA A 94 10.42 -40.43 -16.04
C ALA A 94 11.28 -39.17 -15.82
#